data_AF-A0A314UFU5-F1
#
_entry.id   AF-A0A314UFU5-F1
#
_cell.length_a   1.000
_cell.length_b   1.000
_cell.length_c   1.000
_cell.angle_alpha   90.00
_cell.angle_beta   90.00
_cell.angle_gamma   90.00
#
_symmetry.space_group_name_H-M   'P 1'
#
loop_
_entity.id
_entity.type
_entity.pdbx_description
1 polymer ?
#
loop_
_entity_poly.entity_id
_entity_poly.type
_entity_poly.pdbx_seq_one_letter_code
_entity_poly.pdbx_strand_id
1 'polypeptide(L)'
;MTQLVSFLNSNGSPFVVNIYPFLSLYGSSDFPQDYAFFEGTSHPVTDGSNVYYNAFDGNFDTLVAALSKLGYGQMPIAIGEIGWPTDGAISGNLTAARVFNQGLIKHVLSNKGTPLRPGVPPVDVYLFSLLDEGAKSTLPGNFERHWGIFSFDGQAKYPLKLGLGGRGLKNARKVEYLPSRWCVANPSRDLSDVANHMKLACGVADCTTLTYGGSCNGIGAKGNISYAFNSYYQLQMQNERSCDFDGLGMVTFLDPSIGDCRFLVGVTDTRSSSSSSSQVYRRWDIVWMLIAWRVWFFVM
;
A
#
# COMPACT_ATOMS: atom_id res chain seq x y z
N MET A 1 22.45 6.92 17.53
CA MET A 1 22.60 5.58 16.94
C MET A 1 23.47 4.63 17.75
N THR A 2 24.72 4.95 18.08
CA THR A 2 25.61 4.02 18.83
C THR A 2 25.03 3.49 20.13
N GLN A 3 24.35 4.33 20.93
CA GLN A 3 23.67 3.91 22.16
C GLN A 3 22.54 2.90 21.91
N LEU A 4 21.73 3.11 20.86
CA LEU A 4 20.66 2.19 20.48
C LEU A 4 21.23 0.84 20.06
N VAL A 5 22.24 0.85 19.20
CA VAL A 5 22.90 -0.39 18.73
C VAL A 5 23.55 -1.13 19.91
N SER A 6 24.22 -0.42 20.82
CA SER A 6 24.78 -1.01 22.04
C SER A 6 23.71 -1.67 22.90
N PHE A 7 22.58 -0.99 23.10
CA PHE A 7 21.43 -1.52 23.85
C PHE A 7 20.87 -2.79 23.19
N LEU A 8 20.59 -2.76 21.88
CA LEU A 8 20.07 -3.92 21.14
C LEU A 8 21.02 -5.12 21.27
N ASN A 9 22.32 -4.90 21.09
CA ASN A 9 23.34 -5.94 21.20
C ASN A 9 23.39 -6.55 22.62
N SER A 10 23.36 -5.71 23.67
CA SER A 10 23.41 -6.18 25.06
C SER A 10 22.19 -7.00 25.48
N ASN A 11 21.07 -6.86 24.77
CA ASN A 11 19.83 -7.57 25.03
C ASN A 11 19.56 -8.71 24.02
N GLY A 12 20.50 -9.00 23.11
CA GLY A 12 20.31 -10.03 22.07
C GLY A 12 19.21 -9.71 21.05
N SER A 13 18.85 -8.44 20.88
CA SER A 13 17.81 -7.99 19.94
C SER A 13 18.40 -7.76 18.55
N PRO A 14 17.66 -8.09 17.47
CA PRO A 14 18.05 -7.71 16.12
C PRO A 14 17.93 -6.20 15.90
N PHE A 15 18.63 -5.70 14.89
CA PHE A 15 18.32 -4.42 14.26
C PHE A 15 17.20 -4.61 13.23
N VAL A 16 16.12 -3.86 13.34
CA VAL A 16 15.01 -3.91 12.38
C VAL A 16 15.16 -2.77 11.38
N VAL A 17 15.12 -3.07 10.08
CA VAL A 17 15.21 -2.08 9.00
C VAL A 17 14.16 -2.33 7.93
N ASN A 18 13.63 -1.26 7.35
CA ASN A 18 12.71 -1.35 6.21
C ASN A 18 13.51 -1.09 4.93
N ILE A 19 13.36 -1.94 3.93
CA ILE A 19 14.11 -1.85 2.66
C ILE A 19 13.12 -1.79 1.50
N TYR A 20 13.18 -0.71 0.73
CA TYR A 20 12.25 -0.46 -0.37
C TYR A 20 12.96 -0.05 -1.66
N PRO A 21 13.43 -1.01 -2.49
CA PRO A 21 14.01 -0.71 -3.80
C PRO A 21 13.05 0.06 -4.72
N PHE A 22 11.75 -0.18 -4.58
CA PHE A 22 10.71 0.57 -5.29
C PHE A 22 10.84 2.09 -5.08
N LEU A 23 11.12 2.55 -3.86
CA LEU A 23 11.23 3.98 -3.57
C LEU A 23 12.45 4.62 -4.23
N SER A 24 13.56 3.88 -4.36
CA SER A 24 14.73 4.33 -5.13
C SER A 24 14.41 4.49 -6.62
N LEU A 25 13.68 3.52 -7.20
CA LEU A 25 13.20 3.59 -8.58
C LEU A 25 12.20 4.73 -8.79
N TYR A 26 11.30 4.94 -7.84
CA TYR A 26 10.30 6.00 -7.90
C TYR A 26 10.92 7.39 -7.78
N GLY A 27 11.92 7.55 -6.91
CA GLY A 27 12.58 8.83 -6.65
C GLY A 27 13.64 9.25 -7.67
N SER A 28 14.11 8.33 -8.52
CA SER A 28 15.19 8.58 -9.46
C SER A 28 15.02 7.81 -10.76
N SER A 29 14.88 8.52 -11.89
CA SER A 29 14.84 7.94 -13.24
C SER A 29 16.13 7.20 -13.62
N ASP A 30 17.25 7.54 -12.99
CA ASP A 30 18.56 6.94 -13.25
C ASP A 30 18.76 5.63 -12.50
N PHE A 31 17.83 5.26 -11.61
CA PHE A 31 17.90 3.99 -10.89
C PHE A 31 17.55 2.83 -11.84
N PRO A 32 18.45 1.86 -12.07
CA PRO A 32 18.19 0.78 -13.01
C PRO A 32 17.04 -0.11 -12.53
N GLN A 33 15.98 -0.21 -13.33
CA GLN A 33 14.79 -0.98 -12.95
C GLN A 33 15.14 -2.45 -12.69
N ASP A 34 15.97 -3.06 -13.53
CA ASP A 34 16.38 -4.47 -13.40
C ASP A 34 17.17 -4.73 -12.11
N TYR A 35 17.98 -3.77 -11.66
CA TYR A 35 18.69 -3.84 -10.37
C TYR A 35 17.75 -3.86 -9.16
N ALA A 36 16.51 -3.38 -9.30
CA ALA A 36 15.51 -3.46 -8.24
C ALA A 36 15.06 -4.91 -7.95
N PHE A 37 15.23 -5.85 -8.90
CA PHE A 37 14.70 -7.21 -8.85
C PHE A 37 15.79 -8.26 -8.64
N PHE A 38 15.39 -9.53 -8.57
CA PHE A 38 16.23 -10.66 -8.18
C PHE A 38 16.59 -11.63 -9.33
N GLU A 39 16.08 -11.39 -10.54
CA GLU A 39 16.25 -12.31 -11.69
C GLU A 39 17.54 -12.06 -12.50
N GLY A 40 18.40 -11.18 -12.01
CA GLY A 40 19.62 -10.74 -12.68
C GLY A 40 19.52 -9.29 -13.15
N THR A 41 20.68 -8.65 -13.31
CA THR A 41 20.80 -7.26 -13.72
C THR A 41 21.95 -7.11 -14.70
N SER A 42 21.81 -6.20 -15.68
CA SER A 42 22.92 -5.69 -16.48
C SER A 42 23.65 -4.51 -15.83
N HIS A 43 23.16 -4.06 -14.67
CA HIS A 43 23.67 -2.91 -13.91
C HIS A 43 24.11 -3.31 -12.50
N PRO A 44 25.02 -4.31 -12.34
CA PRO A 44 25.51 -4.66 -11.02
C PRO A 44 26.34 -3.51 -10.42
N VAL A 45 26.29 -3.37 -9.10
CA VAL A 45 27.12 -2.40 -8.37
C VAL A 45 28.33 -3.12 -7.79
N THR A 46 29.53 -2.65 -8.11
CA THR A 46 30.79 -3.19 -7.58
C THR A 46 31.33 -2.27 -6.49
N ASP A 47 31.56 -2.82 -5.29
CA ASP A 47 32.17 -2.14 -4.14
C ASP A 47 33.36 -2.97 -3.65
N GLY A 48 34.56 -2.58 -4.09
CA GLY A 48 35.78 -3.35 -3.84
C GLY A 48 35.70 -4.76 -4.45
N SER A 49 35.77 -5.79 -3.59
CA SER A 49 35.61 -7.19 -3.99
C SER A 49 34.14 -7.67 -4.04
N ASN A 50 33.20 -6.85 -3.57
CA ASN A 50 31.79 -7.21 -3.49
C ASN A 50 31.07 -6.76 -4.76
N VAL A 51 30.20 -7.63 -5.28
CA VAL A 51 29.36 -7.32 -6.45
C VAL A 51 27.91 -7.58 -6.06
N TYR A 52 27.09 -6.54 -6.16
CA TYR A 52 25.66 -6.57 -5.87
C TYR A 52 24.89 -6.67 -7.17
N TYR A 53 24.07 -7.72 -7.30
CA TYR A 53 23.23 -7.96 -8.47
C TYR A 53 21.77 -7.56 -8.26
N ASN A 54 21.43 -7.11 -7.06
CA ASN A 54 20.11 -6.60 -6.73
C ASN A 54 20.22 -5.57 -5.60
N ALA A 55 19.27 -4.65 -5.58
CA ALA A 55 19.22 -3.54 -4.63
C ALA A 55 18.93 -3.98 -3.18
N PHE A 56 18.31 -5.14 -2.98
CA PHE A 56 18.08 -5.67 -1.63
C PHE A 56 19.42 -5.98 -0.93
N ASP A 57 20.30 -6.73 -1.60
CA ASP A 57 21.63 -7.07 -1.06
C ASP A 57 22.45 -5.80 -0.78
N GLY A 58 22.46 -4.85 -1.72
CA GLY A 58 23.21 -3.59 -1.55
C GLY A 58 22.69 -2.72 -0.39
N ASN A 59 21.36 -2.60 -0.25
CA ASN A 59 20.77 -1.85 0.87
C ASN A 59 21.01 -2.55 2.22
N PHE A 60 20.89 -3.88 2.25
CA PHE A 60 21.17 -4.65 3.45
C PHE A 60 22.63 -4.49 3.88
N ASP A 61 23.57 -4.62 2.95
CA ASP A 61 24.99 -4.52 3.25
C ASP A 61 25.45 -3.11 3.56
N THR A 62 24.71 -2.08 3.12
CA THR A 62 24.92 -0.71 3.61
C THR A 62 24.70 -0.63 5.13
N LEU A 63 23.67 -1.30 5.66
CA LEU A 63 23.45 -1.39 7.10
C LEU A 63 24.52 -2.26 7.79
N VAL A 64 24.91 -3.39 7.18
CA VAL A 64 26.00 -4.24 7.71
C VAL A 64 27.30 -3.46 7.85
N ALA A 65 27.68 -2.67 6.84
CA ALA A 65 28.86 -1.83 6.86
C ALA A 65 28.77 -0.76 7.96
N ALA A 66 27.60 -0.11 8.12
CA ALA A 66 27.37 0.87 9.17
C ALA A 66 27.48 0.27 10.58
N LEU A 67 26.88 -0.91 10.81
CA LEU A 67 26.98 -1.64 12.08
C LEU A 67 28.40 -2.11 12.36
N SER A 68 29.12 -2.57 11.33
CA SER A 68 30.53 -2.99 11.44
C SER A 68 31.43 -1.83 11.86
N LYS A 69 31.22 -0.63 11.32
CA LYS A 69 31.94 0.58 11.73
C LYS A 69 31.72 0.95 13.21
N LEU A 70 30.60 0.54 13.79
CA LEU A 70 30.29 0.71 15.22
C LEU A 70 30.78 -0.46 16.10
N GLY A 71 31.40 -1.49 15.52
CA GLY A 71 31.85 -2.70 16.24
C GLY A 71 30.78 -3.79 16.39
N TYR A 72 29.63 -3.65 15.70
CA TYR A 72 28.49 -4.56 15.80
C TYR A 72 28.18 -5.27 14.48
N GLY A 73 29.22 -5.58 13.68
CA GLY A 73 29.08 -6.17 12.35
C GLY A 73 28.36 -7.53 12.31
N GLN A 74 28.28 -8.22 13.45
CA GLN A 74 27.58 -9.51 13.60
C GLN A 74 26.18 -9.39 14.21
N MET A 75 25.70 -8.17 14.48
CA MET A 75 24.35 -7.95 15.00
C MET A 75 23.30 -8.56 14.06
N PRO A 76 22.36 -9.38 14.56
CA PRO A 76 21.26 -9.90 13.76
C PRO A 76 20.44 -8.78 13.12
N ILE A 77 19.99 -8.94 11.88
CA ILE A 77 19.17 -7.95 11.17
C ILE A 77 17.87 -8.62 10.75
N ALA A 78 16.75 -7.96 11.05
CA ALA A 78 15.42 -8.30 10.56
C ALA A 78 14.97 -7.23 9.55
N ILE A 79 14.27 -7.66 8.50
CA ILE A 79 13.65 -6.75 7.54
C ILE A 79 12.23 -6.49 8.01
N GLY A 80 11.99 -5.32 8.61
CA GLY A 80 10.71 -4.94 9.18
C GLY A 80 9.63 -4.71 8.13
N GLU A 81 10.01 -4.21 6.95
CA GLU A 81 9.13 -4.04 5.82
C GLU A 81 9.91 -4.13 4.50
N ILE A 82 9.34 -4.84 3.54
CA ILE A 82 9.79 -4.88 2.15
C ILE A 82 8.65 -5.35 1.25
N GLY A 83 8.52 -4.74 0.07
CA GLY A 83 7.49 -5.13 -0.88
C GLY A 83 7.55 -4.34 -2.16
N TRP A 84 6.47 -4.37 -2.91
CA TRP A 84 6.32 -3.62 -4.15
C TRP A 84 4.84 -3.32 -4.41
N PRO A 85 4.46 -2.07 -4.69
CA PRO A 85 3.06 -1.70 -4.90
C PRO A 85 2.53 -2.21 -6.23
N THR A 86 1.23 -2.45 -6.30
CA THR A 86 0.59 -3.04 -7.49
C THR A 86 -0.14 -2.04 -8.37
N ASP A 87 -0.22 -0.79 -7.96
CA ASP A 87 -0.97 0.27 -8.64
C ASP A 87 -0.47 1.64 -8.14
N GLY A 88 -0.99 2.73 -8.72
CA GLY A 88 -0.73 4.11 -8.28
C GLY A 88 0.63 4.68 -8.68
N ALA A 89 1.41 3.97 -9.50
CA ALA A 89 2.66 4.43 -10.11
C ALA A 89 3.00 3.60 -11.35
N ILE A 90 3.75 4.17 -12.32
CA ILE A 90 4.12 3.49 -13.58
C ILE A 90 4.79 2.13 -13.33
N SER A 91 5.75 2.08 -12.40
CA SER A 91 6.45 0.85 -12.03
C SER A 91 5.71 0.01 -10.98
N GLY A 92 4.61 0.52 -10.43
CA GLY A 92 3.74 -0.18 -9.48
C GLY A 92 2.61 -0.89 -10.23
N ASN A 93 2.80 -2.16 -10.56
CA ASN A 93 1.78 -2.97 -11.25
C ASN A 93 1.81 -4.42 -10.75
N LEU A 94 0.74 -5.17 -11.02
CA LEU A 94 0.58 -6.57 -10.58
C LEU A 94 1.75 -7.48 -11.01
N THR A 95 2.27 -7.27 -12.23
CA THR A 95 3.37 -8.09 -12.76
C THR A 95 4.67 -7.81 -12.01
N ALA A 96 5.04 -6.54 -11.85
CA ALA A 96 6.22 -6.13 -11.12
C ALA A 96 6.16 -6.58 -9.65
N ALA A 97 5.02 -6.37 -8.98
CA ALA A 97 4.84 -6.78 -7.60
C ALA A 97 4.98 -8.30 -7.41
N ARG A 98 4.39 -9.09 -8.32
CA ARG A 98 4.55 -10.55 -8.33
C ARG A 98 6.02 -10.96 -8.51
N VAL A 99 6.71 -10.39 -9.48
CA VAL A 99 8.12 -10.75 -9.78
C VAL A 99 9.02 -10.36 -8.62
N PHE A 100 8.87 -9.15 -8.08
CA PHE A 100 9.65 -8.68 -6.93
C PHE A 100 9.44 -9.56 -5.70
N ASN A 101 8.18 -9.73 -5.25
CA ASN A 101 7.88 -10.48 -4.04
C ASN A 101 8.24 -11.97 -4.18
N GLN A 102 8.03 -12.57 -5.36
CA GLN A 102 8.42 -13.96 -5.58
C GLN A 102 9.95 -14.11 -5.64
N GLY A 103 10.66 -13.15 -6.23
CA GLY A 103 12.12 -13.08 -6.28
C GLY A 103 12.72 -12.94 -4.89
N LEU A 104 12.19 -12.04 -4.06
CA LEU A 104 12.59 -11.84 -2.67
C LEU A 104 12.45 -13.15 -1.87
N ILE A 105 11.30 -13.81 -1.95
CA ILE A 105 11.06 -15.08 -1.24
C ILE A 105 12.06 -16.14 -1.69
N LYS A 106 12.31 -16.28 -3.00
CA LYS A 106 13.31 -17.22 -3.52
C LYS A 106 14.71 -16.89 -3.03
N HIS A 107 15.07 -15.61 -3.02
CA HIS A 107 16.37 -15.15 -2.55
C HIS A 107 16.57 -15.49 -1.06
N VAL A 108 15.63 -15.13 -0.19
CA VAL A 108 15.70 -15.42 1.24
C VAL A 108 15.76 -16.93 1.50
N LEU A 109 14.90 -17.72 0.86
CA LEU A 109 14.85 -19.18 1.03
C LEU A 109 16.06 -19.92 0.45
N SER A 110 16.85 -19.27 -0.41
CA SER A 110 18.09 -19.86 -0.93
C SER A 110 19.20 -19.94 0.12
N ASN A 111 19.08 -19.21 1.24
CA ASN A 111 20.10 -19.06 2.27
C ASN A 111 21.46 -18.56 1.73
N LYS A 112 21.48 -17.93 0.56
CA LYS A 112 22.70 -17.36 -0.02
C LYS A 112 23.30 -16.24 0.84
N GLY A 113 22.45 -15.49 1.53
CA GLY A 113 22.84 -14.26 2.22
C GLY A 113 23.25 -13.17 1.22
N THR A 114 23.98 -12.18 1.72
CA THR A 114 24.48 -11.03 0.95
C THR A 114 26.01 -11.09 0.79
N PRO A 115 26.64 -10.29 -0.09
CA PRO A 115 28.09 -10.25 -0.22
C PRO A 115 28.88 -10.06 1.09
N LEU A 116 28.44 -9.19 2.01
CA LEU A 116 29.08 -9.00 3.31
C LEU A 116 28.65 -10.01 4.39
N ARG A 117 27.56 -10.74 4.17
CA ARG A 117 27.07 -11.81 5.06
C ARG A 117 26.74 -13.09 4.28
N PRO A 118 27.74 -13.73 3.65
CA PRO A 118 27.51 -14.93 2.85
C PRO A 118 27.03 -16.09 3.74
N GLY A 119 25.97 -16.78 3.31
CA GLY A 119 25.39 -17.89 4.06
C GLY A 119 24.60 -17.50 5.31
N VAL A 120 24.44 -16.20 5.59
CA VAL A 120 23.73 -15.70 6.76
C VAL A 120 22.59 -14.77 6.31
N PRO A 121 21.38 -15.30 6.05
CA PRO A 121 20.22 -14.49 5.69
C PRO A 121 19.74 -13.61 6.86
N PRO A 122 18.87 -12.62 6.61
CA PRO A 122 18.16 -11.90 7.67
C PRO A 122 17.42 -12.88 8.59
N VAL A 123 17.30 -12.55 9.88
CA VAL A 123 16.63 -13.44 10.85
C VAL A 123 15.13 -13.58 10.58
N ASP A 124 14.51 -12.47 10.18
CA ASP A 124 13.11 -12.40 9.78
C ASP A 124 12.97 -11.42 8.62
N VAL A 125 11.97 -11.67 7.77
CA VAL A 125 11.60 -10.79 6.66
C VAL A 125 10.09 -10.64 6.61
N TYR A 126 9.61 -9.42 6.78
CA TYR A 126 8.19 -9.09 6.80
C TYR A 126 7.81 -8.41 5.47
N LEU A 127 6.96 -9.10 4.70
CA LEU A 127 6.38 -8.54 3.47
C LEU A 127 5.42 -7.40 3.82
N PHE A 128 5.65 -6.24 3.22
CA PHE A 128 4.76 -5.10 3.29
C PHE A 128 3.92 -5.01 2.00
N SER A 129 2.61 -5.25 2.05
CA SER A 129 1.79 -5.57 3.23
C SER A 129 0.76 -6.67 2.94
N LEU A 130 -0.03 -7.04 3.97
CA LEU A 130 -1.05 -8.08 3.80
C LEU A 130 -2.19 -7.62 2.90
N LEU A 131 -2.76 -6.45 3.18
CA LEU A 131 -3.94 -5.90 2.51
C LEU A 131 -3.61 -4.52 1.92
N ASP A 132 -4.30 -4.14 0.86
CA ASP A 132 -4.37 -2.74 0.45
C ASP A 132 -5.06 -1.90 1.52
N GLU A 133 -4.48 -0.73 1.80
CA GLU A 133 -4.88 0.13 2.92
C GLU A 133 -5.49 1.43 2.37
N GLY A 134 -6.79 1.39 2.03
CA GLY A 134 -7.49 2.52 1.40
C GLY A 134 -7.52 3.83 2.20
N ALA A 135 -7.26 3.77 3.51
CA ALA A 135 -7.17 4.93 4.40
C ALA A 135 -5.74 5.48 4.56
N LYS A 136 -4.72 4.84 3.97
CA LYS A 136 -3.33 5.25 4.09
C LYS A 136 -3.11 6.61 3.40
N SER A 137 -2.21 7.41 3.98
CA SER A 137 -1.85 8.72 3.44
C SER A 137 -1.18 8.56 2.08
N THR A 138 -1.58 9.40 1.11
CA THR A 138 -1.01 9.42 -0.24
C THR A 138 0.08 10.49 -0.41
N LEU A 139 0.50 11.16 0.68
CA LEU A 139 1.54 12.19 0.65
C LEU A 139 2.87 11.70 0.02
N PRO A 140 3.38 10.49 0.32
CA PRO A 140 4.55 9.95 -0.37
C PRO A 140 4.30 9.61 -1.85
N GLY A 141 3.05 9.32 -2.21
CA GLY A 141 2.62 8.98 -3.57
C GLY A 141 1.34 8.15 -3.57
N ASN A 142 0.69 8.09 -4.73
CA ASN A 142 -0.58 7.37 -4.89
C ASN A 142 -0.46 5.85 -4.74
N PHE A 143 0.74 5.30 -4.93
CA PHE A 143 1.07 3.89 -4.73
C PHE A 143 0.93 3.43 -3.27
N GLU A 144 0.90 4.35 -2.30
CA GLU A 144 0.89 4.04 -0.87
C GLU A 144 -0.30 3.18 -0.42
N ARG A 145 -1.40 3.17 -1.17
CA ARG A 145 -2.60 2.37 -0.84
C ARG A 145 -2.57 0.97 -1.45
N HIS A 146 -1.52 0.62 -2.20
CA HIS A 146 -1.50 -0.54 -3.12
C HIS A 146 -0.40 -1.57 -2.83
N TRP A 147 0.13 -1.62 -1.60
CA TRP A 147 1.20 -2.54 -1.20
C TRP A 147 0.73 -3.96 -0.87
N GLY A 148 -0.58 -4.18 -0.77
CA GLY A 148 -1.14 -5.46 -0.35
C GLY A 148 -0.84 -6.59 -1.33
N ILE A 149 -0.48 -7.76 -0.81
CA ILE A 149 -0.53 -9.02 -1.57
C ILE A 149 -1.98 -9.49 -1.78
N PHE A 150 -2.89 -9.02 -0.92
CA PHE A 150 -4.35 -9.13 -1.05
C PHE A 150 -4.98 -7.75 -1.22
N SER A 151 -6.12 -7.70 -1.91
CA SER A 151 -7.04 -6.56 -1.93
C SER A 151 -7.68 -6.37 -0.55
N PHE A 152 -8.34 -5.23 -0.30
CA PHE A 152 -9.01 -4.91 0.97
C PHE A 152 -10.00 -5.98 1.45
N ASP A 153 -10.58 -6.74 0.51
CA ASP A 153 -11.55 -7.81 0.72
C ASP A 153 -10.90 -9.20 0.88
N GLY A 154 -9.57 -9.27 0.94
CA GLY A 154 -8.83 -10.51 1.11
C GLY A 154 -8.75 -11.37 -0.16
N GLN A 155 -9.04 -10.81 -1.34
CA GLN A 155 -8.79 -11.47 -2.62
C GLN A 155 -7.31 -11.36 -2.99
N ALA A 156 -6.66 -12.48 -3.33
CA ALA A 156 -5.26 -12.47 -3.72
C ALA A 156 -5.09 -11.69 -5.03
N LYS A 157 -4.14 -10.75 -5.06
CA LYS A 157 -3.93 -9.89 -6.23
C LYS A 157 -3.09 -10.55 -7.32
N TYR A 158 -2.21 -11.47 -6.93
CA TYR A 158 -1.39 -12.24 -7.86
C TYR A 158 -0.96 -13.58 -7.22
N PRO A 159 -0.58 -14.58 -8.04
CA PRO A 159 -0.03 -15.83 -7.54
C PRO A 159 1.30 -15.58 -6.81
N LEU A 160 1.39 -15.97 -5.55
CA LEU A 160 2.61 -15.90 -4.75
C LEU A 160 2.76 -17.17 -3.90
N LYS A 161 3.97 -17.73 -3.84
CA LYS A 161 4.29 -18.89 -2.99
C LYS A 161 5.22 -18.43 -1.86
N LEU A 162 4.75 -18.55 -0.62
CA LEU A 162 5.45 -18.12 0.60
C LEU A 162 6.47 -19.14 1.16
N GLY A 163 6.81 -20.20 0.40
CA GLY A 163 7.76 -21.24 0.85
C GLY A 163 7.18 -22.37 1.70
N LEU A 164 5.98 -22.21 2.28
CA LEU A 164 5.33 -23.23 3.11
C LEU A 164 4.63 -24.33 2.27
N GLY A 165 5.41 -25.29 1.75
CA GLY A 165 4.87 -26.47 1.06
C GLY A 165 4.30 -26.20 -0.34
N GLY A 166 4.77 -25.14 -1.00
CA GLY A 166 4.45 -24.82 -2.40
C GLY A 166 3.02 -24.35 -2.67
N ARG A 167 2.20 -24.17 -1.63
CA ARG A 167 0.82 -23.69 -1.75
C ARG A 167 0.82 -22.19 -2.07
N GLY A 168 0.07 -21.80 -3.08
CA GLY A 168 -0.15 -20.39 -3.41
C GLY A 168 -1.13 -19.72 -2.44
N LEU A 169 -1.20 -18.39 -2.51
CA LEU A 169 -2.19 -17.59 -1.78
C LEU A 169 -3.62 -18.10 -2.01
N LYS A 170 -4.45 -17.97 -0.98
CA LYS A 170 -5.88 -18.33 -1.01
C LYS A 170 -6.69 -17.13 -0.55
N ASN A 171 -7.77 -16.86 -1.26
CA ASN A 171 -8.66 -15.75 -0.95
C ASN A 171 -9.34 -15.99 0.41
N ALA A 172 -9.66 -14.89 1.09
CA ALA A 172 -10.50 -14.92 2.27
C ALA A 172 -11.84 -15.61 1.97
N ARG A 173 -12.39 -16.30 2.97
CA ARG A 173 -13.66 -17.04 2.87
C ARG A 173 -14.73 -16.32 3.66
N LYS A 174 -15.98 -16.46 3.23
CA LYS A 174 -17.15 -15.87 3.89
C LYS A 174 -17.05 -14.34 4.00
N VAL A 175 -16.50 -13.70 2.97
CA VAL A 175 -16.54 -12.23 2.83
C VAL A 175 -17.96 -11.86 2.42
N GLU A 176 -18.62 -11.05 3.24
CA GLU A 176 -19.97 -10.56 2.97
C GLU A 176 -19.86 -9.26 2.17
N TYR A 177 -20.18 -9.34 0.88
CA TYR A 177 -20.21 -8.17 0.01
C TYR A 177 -21.57 -7.49 0.07
N LEU A 178 -21.58 -6.18 -0.20
CA LEU A 178 -22.78 -5.46 -0.58
C LEU A 178 -23.35 -6.03 -1.90
N PRO A 179 -24.63 -5.75 -2.22
CA PRO A 179 -25.23 -6.21 -3.48
C PRO A 179 -24.38 -5.83 -4.71
N SER A 180 -24.34 -6.71 -5.72
CA SER A 180 -23.61 -6.47 -6.98
C SER A 180 -24.29 -5.37 -7.82
N ARG A 181 -23.96 -4.12 -7.49
CA ARG A 181 -24.39 -2.92 -8.21
C ARG A 181 -23.36 -1.82 -8.03
N TRP A 182 -23.25 -0.96 -9.03
CA TRP A 182 -22.23 0.08 -9.13
C TRP A 182 -22.86 1.43 -9.44
N CYS A 183 -22.16 2.50 -9.10
CA CYS A 183 -22.51 3.83 -9.55
C CYS A 183 -21.64 4.22 -10.75
N VAL A 184 -22.25 4.57 -11.88
CA VAL A 184 -21.55 4.97 -13.10
C VAL A 184 -22.00 6.36 -13.56
N ALA A 185 -21.20 6.99 -14.41
CA ALA A 185 -21.57 8.24 -15.06
C ALA A 185 -22.82 8.02 -15.92
N ASN A 186 -23.83 8.89 -15.74
CA ASN A 186 -25.09 8.80 -16.46
C ASN A 186 -24.87 9.11 -17.95
N PRO A 187 -25.11 8.14 -18.86
CA PRO A 187 -24.81 8.32 -20.28
C PRO A 187 -25.72 9.37 -20.95
N SER A 188 -26.86 9.71 -20.35
CA SER A 188 -27.87 10.64 -20.88
C SER A 188 -27.70 12.07 -20.39
N ARG A 189 -26.66 12.38 -19.60
CA ARG A 189 -26.39 13.73 -19.07
C ARG A 189 -25.13 14.32 -19.70
N ASP A 190 -25.10 15.65 -19.75
CA ASP A 190 -23.87 16.38 -19.99
C ASP A 190 -23.01 16.34 -18.73
N LEU A 191 -21.73 16.03 -18.90
CA LEU A 191 -20.75 15.86 -17.81
C LEU A 191 -19.76 17.03 -17.75
N SER A 192 -20.06 18.14 -18.43
CA SER A 192 -19.23 19.35 -18.45
C SER A 192 -18.91 19.91 -17.06
N ASP A 193 -19.85 19.84 -16.11
CA ASP A 193 -19.71 20.38 -14.75
C ASP A 193 -19.35 19.33 -13.67
N VAL A 194 -18.92 18.13 -14.08
CA VAL A 194 -18.68 16.98 -13.17
C VAL A 194 -17.48 17.14 -12.22
N ALA A 195 -16.62 18.13 -12.47
CA ALA A 195 -15.33 18.27 -11.78
C ALA A 195 -15.48 18.40 -10.25
N ASN A 196 -16.50 19.12 -9.77
CA ASN A 196 -16.74 19.29 -8.34
C ASN A 196 -17.21 17.98 -7.69
N HIS A 197 -18.07 17.21 -8.36
CA HIS A 197 -18.54 15.90 -7.88
C HIS A 197 -17.42 14.87 -7.87
N MET A 198 -16.52 14.89 -8.86
CA MET A 198 -15.31 14.06 -8.83
C MET A 198 -14.40 14.44 -7.66
N LYS A 199 -14.19 15.73 -7.40
CA LYS A 199 -13.38 16.20 -6.27
C LYS A 199 -13.99 15.78 -4.93
N LEU A 200 -15.31 15.85 -4.79
CA LEU A 200 -16.03 15.36 -3.61
C LEU A 200 -15.82 13.85 -3.44
N ALA A 201 -16.10 13.08 -4.49
CA ALA A 201 -15.98 11.62 -4.48
C ALA A 201 -14.57 11.18 -4.08
N CYS A 202 -13.55 11.74 -4.73
CA CYS A 202 -12.14 11.42 -4.47
C CYS A 202 -11.56 12.07 -3.20
N GLY A 203 -12.26 13.02 -2.60
CA GLY A 203 -11.92 13.57 -1.28
C GLY A 203 -12.29 12.63 -0.13
N VAL A 204 -13.21 11.69 -0.38
CA VAL A 204 -13.67 10.70 0.60
C VAL A 204 -13.23 9.29 0.24
N ALA A 205 -13.27 8.95 -1.05
CA ALA A 205 -12.96 7.63 -1.57
C ALA A 205 -11.56 7.54 -2.18
N ASP A 206 -11.08 6.31 -2.35
CA ASP A 206 -9.81 6.08 -3.02
C ASP A 206 -9.94 6.16 -4.54
N CYS A 207 -9.35 7.21 -5.12
CA CYS A 207 -9.25 7.44 -6.56
C CYS A 207 -7.80 7.35 -7.08
N THR A 208 -6.87 6.88 -6.25
CA THR A 208 -5.43 6.89 -6.59
C THR A 208 -5.09 6.12 -7.87
N THR A 209 -5.86 5.08 -8.22
CA THR A 209 -5.70 4.32 -9.46
C THR A 209 -6.09 5.11 -10.74
N LEU A 210 -6.80 6.23 -10.61
CA LEU A 210 -7.11 7.11 -11.74
C LEU A 210 -5.93 7.99 -12.17
N THR A 211 -4.89 8.07 -11.33
CA THR A 211 -3.74 8.94 -11.59
C THR A 211 -2.74 8.29 -12.55
N TYR A 212 -1.87 9.09 -13.15
CA TYR A 212 -0.92 8.60 -14.16
C TYR A 212 -0.09 7.41 -13.65
N GLY A 213 -0.05 6.34 -14.43
CA GLY A 213 0.57 5.07 -14.05
C GLY A 213 -0.35 4.13 -13.27
N GLY A 214 -1.56 4.55 -12.90
CA GLY A 214 -2.54 3.70 -12.27
C GLY A 214 -3.36 2.86 -13.25
N SER A 215 -3.90 1.72 -12.80
CA SER A 215 -4.60 0.74 -13.63
C SER A 215 -5.88 1.28 -14.27
N CYS A 216 -6.52 2.27 -13.64
CA CYS A 216 -7.72 2.94 -14.13
C CYS A 216 -7.45 4.29 -14.81
N ASN A 217 -6.20 4.69 -15.04
CA ASN A 217 -5.91 6.00 -15.64
C ASN A 217 -6.43 6.14 -17.08
N GLY A 218 -6.44 5.04 -17.84
CA GLY A 218 -6.68 4.99 -19.28
C GLY A 218 -8.08 4.56 -19.74
N ILE A 219 -9.09 4.51 -18.86
CA ILE A 219 -10.43 3.99 -19.21
C ILE A 219 -11.38 5.05 -19.81
N GLY A 220 -10.84 6.24 -20.14
CA GLY A 220 -11.58 7.35 -20.73
C GLY A 220 -12.38 8.19 -19.72
N ALA A 221 -12.80 9.39 -20.11
CA ALA A 221 -13.42 10.36 -19.20
C ALA A 221 -14.65 9.81 -18.46
N LYS A 222 -15.59 9.18 -19.18
CA LYS A 222 -16.78 8.56 -18.57
C LYS A 222 -16.41 7.41 -17.62
N GLY A 223 -15.40 6.61 -17.97
CA GLY A 223 -14.88 5.55 -17.11
C GLY A 223 -14.28 6.11 -15.82
N ASN A 224 -13.44 7.14 -15.92
CA ASN A 224 -12.79 7.78 -14.78
C ASN A 224 -13.82 8.40 -13.82
N ILE A 225 -14.85 9.08 -14.34
CA ILE A 225 -15.96 9.61 -13.55
C ILE A 225 -16.71 8.47 -12.86
N SER A 226 -17.03 7.41 -13.62
CA SER A 226 -17.72 6.24 -13.08
C SER A 226 -16.93 5.59 -11.94
N TYR A 227 -15.61 5.50 -12.06
CA TYR A 227 -14.77 4.91 -11.01
C TYR A 227 -14.84 5.73 -9.73
N ALA A 228 -14.67 7.06 -9.83
CA ALA A 228 -14.77 7.95 -8.69
C ALA A 228 -16.16 7.84 -8.02
N PHE A 229 -17.23 7.87 -8.81
CA PHE A 229 -18.60 7.76 -8.30
C PHE A 229 -18.85 6.41 -7.63
N ASN A 230 -18.39 5.31 -8.24
CA ASN A 230 -18.49 3.99 -7.65
C ASN A 230 -17.72 3.90 -6.32
N SER A 231 -16.46 4.33 -6.29
CA SER A 231 -15.65 4.28 -5.06
C SER A 231 -16.32 5.03 -3.90
N TYR A 232 -16.92 6.19 -4.17
CA TYR A 232 -17.71 6.92 -3.18
C TYR A 232 -18.99 6.15 -2.79
N TYR A 233 -19.78 5.72 -3.77
CA TYR A 233 -21.03 5.00 -3.56
C TYR A 233 -20.87 3.73 -2.70
N GLN A 234 -19.81 2.97 -2.92
CA GLN A 234 -19.53 1.76 -2.13
C GLN A 234 -19.15 2.11 -0.67
N LEU A 235 -18.37 3.18 -0.44
CA LEU A 235 -18.08 3.66 0.91
C LEU A 235 -19.31 4.20 1.63
N GLN A 236 -20.30 4.71 0.90
CA GLN A 236 -21.58 5.13 1.45
C GLN A 236 -22.59 3.97 1.62
N MET A 237 -22.11 2.73 1.70
CA MET A 237 -22.93 1.53 1.88
C MET A 237 -24.04 1.40 0.82
N GLN A 238 -23.74 1.82 -0.40
CA GLN A 238 -24.67 1.79 -1.54
C GLN A 238 -25.97 2.59 -1.32
N ASN A 239 -25.94 3.66 -0.51
CA ASN A 239 -27.05 4.59 -0.37
C ASN A 239 -27.43 5.16 -1.74
N GLU A 240 -28.68 5.01 -2.16
CA GLU A 240 -29.12 5.42 -3.52
C GLU A 240 -28.85 6.90 -3.81
N ARG A 241 -29.00 7.78 -2.81
CA ARG A 241 -28.72 9.22 -2.97
C ARG A 241 -27.24 9.52 -3.18
N SER A 242 -26.35 8.64 -2.72
CA SER A 242 -24.90 8.82 -2.91
C SER A 242 -24.42 8.53 -4.33
N CYS A 243 -25.28 7.97 -5.19
CA CYS A 243 -25.01 7.81 -6.62
C CYS A 243 -25.61 8.92 -7.48
N ASP A 244 -26.45 9.80 -6.93
CA ASP A 244 -27.18 10.77 -7.74
C ASP A 244 -26.23 11.81 -8.37
N PHE A 245 -25.37 12.44 -7.57
CA PHE A 245 -24.44 13.49 -7.99
C PHE A 245 -25.14 14.55 -8.88
N ASP A 246 -26.28 15.07 -8.45
CA ASP A 246 -27.15 16.00 -9.21
C ASP A 246 -27.64 15.40 -10.55
N GLY A 247 -27.98 14.11 -10.52
CA GLY A 247 -28.39 13.30 -11.67
C GLY A 247 -27.26 12.88 -12.63
N LEU A 248 -26.01 13.25 -12.35
CA LEU A 248 -24.83 12.89 -13.17
C LEU A 248 -24.41 11.44 -12.98
N GLY A 249 -24.80 10.80 -11.87
CA GLY A 249 -24.57 9.38 -11.64
C GLY A 249 -25.83 8.56 -11.83
N MET A 250 -25.65 7.26 -12.06
CA MET A 250 -26.72 6.29 -12.23
C MET A 250 -26.27 4.93 -11.68
N VAL A 251 -27.17 4.24 -10.97
CA VAL A 251 -26.92 2.87 -10.52
C VAL A 251 -27.04 1.91 -11.71
N THR A 252 -26.07 1.01 -11.85
CA THR A 252 -26.07 -0.08 -12.82
C THR A 252 -25.86 -1.42 -12.13
N PHE A 253 -26.38 -2.47 -12.74
CA PHE A 253 -26.16 -3.87 -12.35
C PHE A 253 -25.18 -4.59 -13.28
N LEU A 254 -24.66 -3.88 -14.29
CA LEU A 254 -23.60 -4.36 -15.16
C LEU A 254 -22.25 -3.94 -14.60
N ASP A 255 -21.37 -4.91 -14.35
CA ASP A 255 -20.00 -4.68 -13.88
C ASP A 255 -19.24 -3.80 -14.90
N PRO A 256 -18.83 -2.58 -14.51
CA PRO A 256 -18.14 -1.65 -15.41
C PRO A 256 -16.61 -1.84 -15.44
N SER A 257 -16.07 -2.88 -14.79
CA SER A 257 -14.63 -3.18 -14.77
C SER A 257 -14.06 -3.43 -16.18
N ILE A 258 -12.85 -2.91 -16.45
CA ILE A 258 -12.17 -3.04 -17.75
C ILE A 258 -10.71 -3.45 -17.52
N GLY A 259 -10.33 -4.61 -18.05
CA GLY A 259 -8.97 -5.14 -17.89
C GLY A 259 -8.58 -5.25 -16.42
N ASP A 260 -7.46 -4.63 -16.05
CA ASP A 260 -6.96 -4.60 -14.67
C ASP A 260 -7.66 -3.52 -13.80
N CYS A 261 -8.40 -2.58 -14.41
CA CYS A 261 -9.19 -1.60 -13.67
C CYS A 261 -10.48 -2.22 -13.13
N ARG A 262 -10.46 -2.55 -11.84
CA ARG A 262 -11.59 -3.21 -11.16
C ARG A 262 -12.46 -2.22 -10.40
N PHE A 263 -13.74 -2.21 -10.70
CA PHE A 263 -14.74 -1.46 -9.96
C PHE A 263 -15.20 -2.29 -8.77
N LEU A 264 -14.68 -1.94 -7.60
CA LEU A 264 -14.88 -2.72 -6.38
C LEU A 264 -16.34 -2.64 -5.90
N VAL A 265 -16.77 -3.68 -5.20
CA VAL A 265 -18.03 -3.73 -4.43
C VAL A 265 -17.65 -3.72 -2.95
N GLY A 266 -18.27 -2.85 -2.15
CA GLY A 266 -17.95 -2.75 -0.73
C GLY A 266 -18.28 -4.04 0.04
N VAL A 267 -17.64 -4.22 1.19
CA VAL A 267 -17.94 -5.32 2.12
C VAL A 267 -18.79 -4.81 3.29
N THR A 268 -19.65 -5.65 3.85
CA THR A 268 -20.44 -5.29 5.02
C THR A 268 -19.63 -5.45 6.30
N ASP A 269 -19.71 -4.47 7.19
CA ASP A 269 -19.25 -4.63 8.56
C ASP A 269 -20.41 -5.14 9.43
N THR A 270 -20.59 -6.46 9.48
CA THR A 270 -21.62 -7.09 10.30
C THR A 270 -21.39 -6.95 11.81
N ARG A 271 -20.28 -6.32 12.27
CA ARG A 271 -20.02 -6.09 13.70
C ARG A 271 -20.44 -4.70 14.20
N SER A 272 -20.70 -3.73 13.32
CA SER A 272 -21.23 -2.42 13.72
C SER A 272 -22.76 -2.37 13.81
N SER A 273 -23.46 -3.40 13.34
CA SER A 273 -24.92 -3.50 13.42
C SER A 273 -25.46 -4.08 14.74
N SER A 274 -24.59 -4.61 15.61
CA SER A 274 -24.97 -5.10 16.96
C SER A 274 -24.78 -4.08 18.09
N SER A 275 -24.35 -2.85 17.79
CA SER A 275 -24.28 -1.75 18.76
C SER A 275 -25.17 -0.56 18.39
N SER A 276 -26.33 -0.82 17.78
CA SER A 276 -27.44 0.15 17.70
C SER A 276 -28.17 0.23 19.04
N SER A 277 -27.47 0.55 20.12
CA SER A 277 -28.07 1.16 21.29
C SER A 277 -27.73 2.65 21.22
N SER A 278 -28.75 3.42 20.84
CA SER A 278 -28.86 4.87 20.95
C SER A 278 -27.82 5.54 21.85
N GLN A 279 -26.79 6.13 21.26
CA GLN A 279 -26.13 7.30 21.82
C GLN A 279 -26.28 8.46 20.85
N VAL A 280 -27.33 9.24 21.11
CA VAL A 280 -27.46 10.61 20.65
C VAL A 280 -26.23 11.37 21.15
N TYR A 281 -25.22 11.56 20.30
CA TYR A 281 -24.19 12.56 20.56
C TYR A 281 -24.85 13.93 20.41
N ARG A 282 -25.34 14.46 21.55
CA ARG A 282 -25.60 15.88 21.72
C ARG A 282 -24.27 16.60 21.50
N ARG A 283 -24.11 17.12 20.28
CA ARG A 283 -23.33 18.31 19.99
C ARG A 283 -23.90 19.39 20.92
N TRP A 284 -23.18 19.73 21.97
CA TRP A 284 -23.13 20.98 22.77
C TRP A 284 -22.16 20.65 23.92
N ASP A 285 -21.10 21.46 24.09
CA ASP A 285 -20.10 21.47 25.19
C ASP A 285 -18.60 21.45 24.77
N ILE A 286 -18.26 21.88 23.55
CA ILE A 286 -16.87 22.31 23.22
C ILE A 286 -16.82 23.82 22.96
N VAL A 287 -17.34 24.61 23.91
CA VAL A 287 -17.13 26.08 23.94
C VAL A 287 -16.56 26.57 25.29
N TRP A 288 -16.36 25.70 26.28
CA TRP A 288 -15.90 26.13 27.62
C TRP A 288 -14.52 25.61 28.05
N MET A 289 -13.72 25.03 27.16
CA MET A 289 -12.32 24.65 27.44
C MET A 289 -11.29 25.37 26.55
N LEU A 290 -11.56 26.61 26.14
CA LEU A 290 -10.56 27.48 25.51
C LEU A 290 -10.40 28.85 26.21
N ILE A 291 -11.04 29.05 27.37
CA ILE A 291 -10.90 30.30 28.16
C ILE A 291 -10.10 30.08 29.45
N ALA A 292 -9.92 28.84 29.92
CA ALA A 292 -9.21 28.55 31.18
C ALA A 292 -7.68 28.41 31.06
N TRP A 293 -7.10 28.43 29.85
CA TRP A 293 -5.65 28.29 29.62
C TRP A 293 -4.94 29.58 29.18
N ARG A 294 -5.62 30.73 29.26
CA ARG A 294 -5.01 32.06 29.02
C ARG A 294 -4.90 32.96 30.26
N VAL A 295 -5.21 32.45 31.45
CA VAL A 295 -5.15 33.23 32.71
C VAL A 295 -4.01 32.77 33.65
N TRP A 296 -3.24 31.75 33.28
CA TRP A 296 -2.17 31.19 34.12
C TRP A 296 -0.74 31.46 33.61
N PHE A 297 -0.56 32.51 32.81
CA PHE A 297 0.77 32.98 32.38
C PHE A 297 0.97 34.51 32.53
N PHE A 298 0.09 35.19 33.25
CA PHE A 298 0.33 36.54 33.75
C PHE A 298 -0.09 36.56 35.23
N VAL A 299 0.86 36.91 36.10
CA VAL A 299 0.78 37.00 37.57
C VAL A 299 1.16 35.71 38.35
N MET A 300 2.43 35.32 38.29
CA MET A 300 3.41 35.35 39.41
C MET A 300 4.78 34.91 38.90
#